data_AF-A0A1G3AAY2-F1
#
_entry.id   AF-A0A1G3AAY2-F1
#
_cell.length_a   1.000
_cell.length_b   1.000
_cell.length_c   1.000
_cell.angle_alpha   90.00
_cell.angle_beta   90.00
_cell.angle_gamma   90.00
#
_symmetry.space_group_name_H-M   'P 1'
#
loop_
_entity.id
_entity.type
_entity.pdbx_description
1 polymer ?
#
loop_
_entity_poly.entity_id
_entity_poly.type
_entity_poly.pdbx_seq_one_letter_code
_entity_poly.pdbx_strand_id
1 'polypeptide(L)'
;MLLLPICAACTTTTVTKNPDDCDRGIRYYRPKPYLLIQPTDHHSDEFVTITLQYLPDFSEEYSIRVRAGLGSNQTNIALADGWNLTQIDQKLDSQFDETIKAVADLIKSVPIPTAAPARGAGEPKIVVRATNVPLGFYESVIAPGADGKKRLCGWRYVGFHPFASCPGAPCEAAMMSGDPAAIYALIFERGAMTFRPIDQIEAGKDHDREVFDRETIRRLPPLDETAWPALETIRRRALAYLQQTPWGSTLTPEQLAVQRQGDLTVVVTVRLTAAQRRAVQGDPATAAAQLEAQLLPDVRDALLDDGCQVRVALLEPVPPRQ
;
A
#
# COMPACT_ATOMS: atom_id res chain seq x y z
N MET A 1 68.63 6.05 -32.82
CA MET A 1 67.86 5.32 -31.80
C MET A 1 66.65 6.19 -31.47
N LEU A 2 65.52 5.95 -32.14
CA LEU A 2 64.31 6.78 -32.08
C LEU A 2 63.36 6.13 -31.04
N LEU A 3 63.19 6.77 -29.88
CA LEU A 3 62.23 6.36 -28.85
C LEU A 3 60.81 6.72 -29.33
N LEU A 4 60.09 5.74 -29.87
CA LEU A 4 58.65 5.85 -30.12
C LEU A 4 57.92 5.79 -28.77
N PRO A 5 57.12 6.81 -28.38
CA PRO A 5 56.36 6.74 -27.15
C PRO A 5 55.26 5.70 -27.35
N ILE A 6 55.38 4.57 -26.67
CA ILE A 6 54.33 3.56 -26.57
C ILE A 6 53.22 4.19 -25.71
N CYS A 7 52.33 4.96 -26.33
CA CYS A 7 51.07 5.35 -25.72
C CYS A 7 50.23 4.07 -25.58
N ALA A 8 50.39 3.40 -24.44
CA ALA A 8 49.59 2.25 -24.05
C ALA A 8 48.11 2.63 -24.13
N ALA A 9 47.40 2.06 -25.10
CA ALA A 9 45.96 2.24 -25.25
C ALA A 9 45.28 1.61 -24.04
N CYS A 10 44.86 2.42 -23.07
CA CYS A 10 44.08 1.97 -21.93
C CYS A 10 42.66 1.60 -22.39
N THR A 11 42.22 0.42 -21.97
CA THR A 11 40.82 0.01 -22.08
C THR A 11 39.93 1.07 -21.46
N THR A 12 38.92 1.54 -22.20
CA THR A 12 38.03 2.61 -21.75
C THR A 12 36.58 2.18 -21.92
N THR A 13 35.78 2.33 -20.85
CA THR A 13 34.32 2.20 -20.87
C THR A 13 33.73 3.60 -20.81
N THR A 14 32.94 3.99 -21.82
CA THR A 14 32.24 5.28 -21.83
C THR A 14 30.74 5.04 -21.76
N VAL A 15 30.08 5.74 -20.83
CA VAL A 15 28.62 5.77 -20.73
C VAL A 15 28.14 7.12 -21.27
N THR A 16 27.31 7.09 -22.30
CA THR A 16 26.68 8.28 -22.89
C THR A 16 25.22 8.32 -22.49
N LYS A 17 24.76 9.42 -21.91
CA LYS A 17 23.32 9.69 -21.67
C LYS A 17 22.69 10.25 -22.95
N ASN A 18 21.48 9.78 -23.29
CA ASN A 18 20.71 10.19 -24.47
C ASN A 18 21.54 10.08 -25.77
N PRO A 19 21.99 8.86 -26.12
CA PRO A 19 22.80 8.64 -27.31
C PRO A 19 22.05 9.06 -28.60
N ASP A 20 22.77 9.66 -29.53
CA ASP A 20 22.22 9.93 -30.87
C ASP A 20 22.12 8.65 -31.72
N ASP A 21 21.48 8.77 -32.89
CA ASP A 21 21.32 7.67 -33.85
C ASP A 21 22.66 7.12 -34.41
N CYS A 22 23.76 7.85 -34.22
CA CYS A 22 25.10 7.44 -34.64
C CYS A 22 25.86 6.67 -33.55
N ASP A 23 25.35 6.61 -32.32
CA ASP A 23 25.99 5.85 -31.24
C ASP A 23 25.89 4.33 -31.49
N ARG A 24 27.06 3.67 -31.49
CA ARG A 24 27.20 2.22 -31.66
C ARG A 24 27.36 1.43 -30.36
N GLY A 25 27.18 2.08 -29.21
CA GLY A 25 27.20 1.39 -27.92
C GLY A 25 25.93 0.59 -27.68
N ILE A 26 25.97 -0.25 -26.65
CA ILE A 26 24.83 -1.07 -26.23
C ILE A 26 23.87 -0.15 -25.48
N ARG A 27 22.67 0.01 -26.02
CA ARG A 27 21.62 0.85 -25.44
C ARG A 27 20.88 0.11 -24.33
N TYR A 28 20.58 0.82 -23.25
CA TYR A 28 19.81 0.33 -22.11
C TYR A 28 19.04 1.49 -21.48
N TYR A 29 18.04 1.16 -20.68
CA TYR A 29 17.17 2.15 -20.04
C TYR A 29 17.24 2.02 -18.53
N ARG A 30 17.05 3.14 -17.85
CA ARG A 30 16.92 3.11 -16.39
C ARG A 30 15.60 2.43 -16.00
N PRO A 31 15.60 1.45 -15.08
CA PRO A 31 14.36 0.88 -14.58
C PRO A 31 13.62 1.93 -13.74
N LYS A 32 12.31 2.07 -14.02
CA LYS A 32 11.42 2.96 -13.29
C LYS A 32 10.28 2.16 -12.65
N PRO A 33 9.98 2.40 -11.36
CA PRO A 33 8.95 1.66 -10.66
C PRO A 33 7.54 2.17 -11.02
N TYR A 34 6.64 1.23 -11.27
CA TYR A 34 5.21 1.45 -11.49
C TYR A 34 4.41 0.56 -10.54
N LEU A 35 3.25 1.04 -10.11
CA LEU A 35 2.23 0.17 -9.51
C LEU A 35 1.30 -0.31 -10.60
N LEU A 36 1.15 -1.62 -10.74
CA LEU A 36 0.15 -2.25 -11.57
C LEU A 36 -1.06 -2.59 -10.69
N ILE A 37 -2.21 -2.00 -11.03
CA ILE A 37 -3.49 -2.29 -10.39
C ILE A 37 -4.32 -3.18 -11.32
N GLN A 38 -4.69 -4.35 -10.82
CA GLN A 38 -5.45 -5.37 -11.55
C GLN A 38 -6.61 -5.90 -10.70
N PRO A 39 -7.65 -6.47 -11.31
CA PRO A 39 -8.66 -7.22 -10.56
C PRO A 39 -8.02 -8.35 -9.76
N THR A 40 -8.62 -8.69 -8.62
CA THR A 40 -8.28 -9.93 -7.91
C THR A 40 -8.80 -11.16 -8.67
N ASP A 41 -8.11 -12.29 -8.52
CA ASP A 41 -8.51 -13.58 -9.10
C ASP A 41 -9.81 -14.13 -8.47
N HIS A 42 -10.19 -13.61 -7.29
CA HIS A 42 -11.42 -13.94 -6.60
C HIS A 42 -12.51 -12.91 -6.95
N HIS A 43 -13.64 -13.35 -7.51
CA HIS A 43 -14.76 -12.59 -8.11
C HIS A 43 -15.44 -11.47 -7.29
N SER A 44 -14.82 -10.91 -6.27
CA SER A 44 -15.29 -9.68 -5.64
C SER A 44 -14.76 -8.47 -6.42
N ASP A 45 -15.64 -7.80 -7.17
CA ASP A 45 -15.36 -6.54 -7.89
C ASP A 45 -14.89 -5.39 -6.99
N GLU A 46 -14.93 -5.61 -5.68
CA GLU A 46 -14.57 -4.67 -4.63
C GLU A 46 -13.07 -4.67 -4.28
N PHE A 47 -12.31 -5.68 -4.72
CA PHE A 47 -10.89 -5.80 -4.40
C PHE A 47 -10.02 -5.67 -5.64
N VAL A 48 -8.83 -5.11 -5.46
CA VAL A 48 -7.81 -5.02 -6.49
C VAL A 48 -6.48 -5.53 -5.95
N THR A 49 -5.72 -6.12 -6.85
CA THR A 49 -4.33 -6.48 -6.64
C THR A 49 -3.44 -5.31 -7.05
N ILE A 50 -2.49 -4.94 -6.19
CA ILE A 50 -1.43 -3.98 -6.46
C ILE A 50 -0.11 -4.76 -6.51
N THR A 51 0.61 -4.63 -7.62
CA THR A 51 1.93 -5.23 -7.82
C THR A 51 2.94 -4.16 -8.23
N LEU A 52 4.15 -4.19 -7.67
CA LEU A 52 5.24 -3.32 -8.10
C LEU A 52 5.90 -3.92 -9.34
N GLN A 53 5.92 -3.18 -10.45
CA GLN A 53 6.61 -3.58 -11.67
C GLN A 53 7.67 -2.55 -12.08
N TYR A 54 8.81 -3.02 -12.58
CA TYR A 54 9.87 -2.16 -13.12
C TYR A 54 9.84 -2.19 -14.63
N LEU A 55 9.72 -1.01 -15.24
CA LEU A 55 9.63 -0.84 -16.69
C LEU A 55 10.70 0.14 -17.19
N PRO A 56 11.08 0.09 -18.49
CA PRO A 56 12.07 1.00 -19.05
C PRO A 56 11.59 2.45 -19.02
N ASP A 57 12.44 3.35 -18.52
CA ASP A 57 12.24 4.80 -18.67
C ASP A 57 12.86 5.29 -19.97
N PHE A 58 12.05 5.45 -21.02
CA PHE A 58 12.50 5.93 -22.33
C PHE A 58 13.04 7.36 -22.33
N SER A 59 12.81 8.14 -21.27
CA SER A 59 13.41 9.48 -21.12
C SER A 59 14.85 9.42 -20.59
N GLU A 60 15.27 8.27 -20.06
CA GLU A 60 16.59 8.03 -19.46
C GLU A 60 17.27 6.86 -20.21
N GLU A 61 17.51 7.07 -21.52
CA GLU A 61 18.28 6.16 -22.36
C GLU A 61 19.79 6.38 -22.16
N TYR A 62 20.53 5.27 -22.11
CA TYR A 62 21.98 5.28 -21.99
C TYR A 62 22.62 4.32 -22.99
N SER A 63 23.86 4.60 -23.36
CA SER A 63 24.68 3.75 -24.21
C SER A 63 26.02 3.44 -23.52
N ILE A 64 26.36 2.15 -23.40
CA ILE A 64 27.69 1.71 -22.95
C ILE A 64 28.53 1.36 -24.17
N ARG A 65 29.67 2.01 -24.31
CA ARG A 65 30.68 1.68 -25.30
C ARG A 65 31.95 1.22 -24.61
N VAL A 66 32.36 -0.01 -24.93
CA VAL A 66 33.61 -0.61 -24.44
C VAL A 66 34.63 -0.54 -25.56
N ARG A 67 35.76 0.16 -25.33
CA ARG A 67 36.92 0.13 -26.24
C ARG A 67 37.99 -0.76 -25.64
N ALA A 68 38.25 -1.89 -26.29
CA ALA A 68 39.38 -2.76 -25.95
C ALA A 68 40.69 -2.04 -26.31
N GLY A 69 41.58 -1.87 -25.33
CA GLY A 69 42.91 -1.32 -25.52
C GLY A 69 43.92 -2.38 -25.99
N LEU A 70 45.21 -2.13 -25.76
CA LEU A 70 46.28 -3.13 -25.93
C LEU A 70 46.23 -4.13 -24.76
N GLY A 71 45.19 -4.97 -24.72
CA GLY A 71 44.97 -5.99 -23.69
C GLY A 71 43.68 -6.76 -23.92
N SER A 72 43.54 -7.93 -23.29
CA SER A 72 42.28 -8.65 -23.26
C SER A 72 41.29 -7.91 -22.36
N ASN A 73 40.14 -7.53 -22.91
CA ASN A 73 39.03 -7.02 -22.11
C ASN A 73 37.90 -8.05 -22.09
N GLN A 74 37.61 -8.59 -20.92
CA GLN A 74 36.45 -9.43 -20.65
C GLN A 74 35.42 -8.60 -19.86
N THR A 75 34.79 -7.63 -20.52
CA THR A 75 33.64 -6.92 -19.93
C THR A 75 32.39 -7.71 -20.30
N ASN A 76 31.75 -8.31 -19.30
CA ASN A 76 30.44 -8.94 -19.47
C ASN A 76 29.36 -7.93 -19.08
N ILE A 77 28.43 -7.68 -20.01
CA ILE A 77 27.30 -6.78 -19.82
C ILE A 77 26.07 -7.66 -19.85
N ALA A 78 25.42 -7.83 -18.71
CA ALA A 78 24.17 -8.57 -18.62
C ALA A 78 23.00 -7.58 -18.66
N LEU A 79 22.09 -7.81 -19.61
CA LEU A 79 20.81 -7.12 -19.67
C LEU A 79 19.72 -8.13 -19.28
N ALA A 80 18.89 -7.78 -18.29
CA ALA A 80 17.60 -8.43 -18.11
C ALA A 80 16.61 -7.86 -19.13
N ASP A 81 15.82 -8.75 -19.73
CA ASP A 81 14.76 -8.43 -20.68
C ASP A 81 15.22 -7.57 -21.89
N GLY A 82 16.52 -7.57 -22.18
CA GLY A 82 17.12 -6.84 -23.30
C GLY A 82 17.24 -5.33 -23.11
N TRP A 83 16.82 -4.77 -21.96
CA TRP A 83 16.84 -3.31 -21.73
C TRP A 83 17.36 -2.90 -20.34
N ASN A 84 17.26 -3.77 -19.33
CA ASN A 84 17.60 -3.44 -17.96
C ASN A 84 19.03 -3.91 -17.65
N LEU A 85 19.94 -2.98 -17.42
CA LEU A 85 21.31 -3.31 -17.05
C LEU A 85 21.37 -3.89 -15.63
N THR A 86 21.55 -5.20 -15.51
CA THR A 86 21.61 -5.90 -14.20
C THR A 86 23.02 -6.14 -13.72
N GLN A 87 24.00 -6.24 -14.62
CA GLN A 87 25.39 -6.47 -14.26
C GLN A 87 26.34 -5.86 -15.27
N ILE A 88 27.34 -5.14 -14.76
CA ILE A 88 28.60 -4.87 -15.46
C ILE A 88 29.68 -5.53 -14.61
N ASP A 89 30.37 -6.54 -15.15
CA ASP A 89 31.49 -7.21 -14.47
C ASP A 89 32.76 -6.34 -14.45
N GLN A 90 32.65 -5.16 -13.87
CA GLN A 90 33.75 -4.31 -13.43
C GLN A 90 33.45 -4.04 -11.96
N LYS A 91 34.40 -4.27 -11.03
CA LYS A 91 34.22 -3.99 -9.59
C LYS A 91 33.75 -2.54 -9.39
N LEU A 92 32.46 -2.31 -9.37
CA LEU A 92 31.80 -1.01 -9.28
C LEU A 92 30.61 -1.17 -8.33
N ASP A 93 30.53 -0.22 -7.41
CA ASP A 93 29.89 -0.29 -6.11
C ASP A 93 28.35 -0.38 -6.19
N SER A 94 27.78 -1.31 -5.42
CA SER A 94 26.41 -1.81 -5.47
C SER A 94 25.43 -0.96 -4.63
N GLN A 95 25.14 0.26 -5.07
CA GLN A 95 24.12 1.13 -4.45
C GLN A 95 22.68 0.91 -4.97
N PHE A 96 22.49 0.06 -5.98
CA PHE A 96 21.14 -0.27 -6.50
C PHE A 96 20.31 -1.09 -5.50
N ASP A 97 20.94 -1.99 -4.74
CA ASP A 97 20.26 -2.85 -3.76
C ASP A 97 19.60 -2.06 -2.62
N GLU A 98 20.14 -0.88 -2.29
CA GLU A 98 19.63 -0.03 -1.21
C GLU A 98 18.32 0.67 -1.61
N THR A 99 18.15 1.02 -2.89
CA THR A 99 16.95 1.72 -3.37
C THR A 99 15.75 0.76 -3.46
N ILE A 100 15.99 -0.49 -3.85
CA ILE A 100 14.96 -1.54 -3.90
C ILE A 100 14.43 -1.85 -2.49
N LYS A 101 15.32 -1.93 -1.49
CA LYS A 101 14.93 -2.15 -0.09
C LYS A 101 14.04 -1.02 0.44
N ALA A 102 14.37 0.23 0.16
CA ALA A 102 13.60 1.38 0.63
C ALA A 102 12.15 1.41 0.11
N VAL A 103 11.92 1.01 -1.16
CA VAL A 103 10.57 0.93 -1.74
C VAL A 103 9.80 -0.28 -1.21
N ALA A 104 10.47 -1.43 -1.05
CA ALA A 104 9.86 -2.61 -0.43
C ALA A 104 9.44 -2.33 1.03
N ASP A 105 10.22 -1.54 1.76
CA ASP A 105 9.88 -1.15 3.13
C ASP A 105 8.77 -0.09 3.18
N LEU A 106 8.66 0.79 2.17
CA LEU A 106 7.52 1.70 2.03
C LEU A 106 6.21 0.92 1.81
N ILE A 107 6.23 -0.11 0.95
CA ILE A 107 5.09 -1.01 0.67
C ILE A 107 4.64 -1.76 1.93
N LYS A 108 5.59 -2.23 2.76
CA LYS A 108 5.28 -2.86 4.06
C LYS A 108 4.69 -1.88 5.09
N SER A 109 4.86 -0.58 4.86
CA SER A 109 4.53 0.45 5.85
C SER A 109 3.15 1.09 5.68
N VAL A 110 2.39 0.68 4.67
CA VAL A 110 0.99 1.08 4.49
C VAL A 110 0.11 0.15 5.36
N PRO A 111 -0.63 0.68 6.36
CA PRO A 111 -1.54 -0.11 7.18
C PRO A 111 -2.78 -0.44 6.35
N ILE A 112 -2.74 -1.57 5.64
CA ILE A 112 -3.85 -2.07 4.84
C ILE A 112 -4.57 -3.13 5.68
N PRO A 113 -5.90 -3.02 5.90
CA PRO A 113 -6.65 -4.10 6.50
C PRO A 113 -6.69 -5.29 5.53
N THR A 114 -6.03 -6.37 5.93
CA THR A 114 -6.00 -7.72 5.34
C THR A 114 -5.35 -7.93 3.96
N ALA A 115 -4.12 -8.46 3.96
CA ALA A 115 -3.78 -9.74 3.29
C ALA A 115 -2.41 -10.23 3.81
N ALA A 116 -2.33 -11.47 4.30
CA ALA A 116 -1.06 -12.09 4.69
C ALA A 116 -0.11 -12.16 3.47
N PRO A 117 1.19 -11.83 3.61
CA PRO A 117 2.12 -11.97 2.51
C PRO A 117 2.28 -13.45 2.18
N ALA A 118 1.91 -13.84 0.95
CA ALA A 118 2.24 -15.15 0.42
C ALA A 118 3.77 -15.29 0.43
N ARG A 119 4.29 -16.18 1.27
CA ARG A 119 5.71 -16.56 1.30
C ARG A 119 6.03 -17.36 0.04
N GLY A 120 6.38 -16.64 -1.01
CA GLY A 120 7.09 -17.12 -2.19
C GLY A 120 8.00 -16.00 -2.68
N ALA A 121 9.11 -16.31 -3.33
CA ALA A 121 10.01 -15.35 -3.95
C ALA A 121 9.38 -14.67 -5.20
N GLY A 122 8.11 -14.28 -5.09
CA GLY A 122 7.36 -13.50 -6.06
C GLY A 122 7.30 -12.05 -5.64
N GLU A 123 7.07 -11.17 -6.61
CA GLU A 123 6.87 -9.74 -6.39
C GLU A 123 5.81 -9.50 -5.30
N PRO A 124 5.99 -8.48 -4.43
CA PRO A 124 5.05 -8.20 -3.37
C PRO A 124 3.67 -7.89 -3.95
N LYS A 125 2.74 -8.83 -3.81
CA LYS A 125 1.33 -8.72 -4.20
C LYS A 125 0.53 -8.25 -3.00
N ILE A 126 -0.09 -7.07 -3.10
CA ILE A 126 -0.98 -6.53 -2.08
C ILE A 126 -2.40 -6.59 -2.61
N VAL A 127 -3.34 -7.09 -1.81
CA VAL A 127 -4.76 -7.05 -2.14
C VAL A 127 -5.43 -6.01 -1.25
N VAL A 128 -6.14 -5.06 -1.86
CA VAL A 128 -6.86 -4.00 -1.14
C VAL A 128 -8.28 -3.89 -1.64
N ARG A 129 -9.18 -3.50 -0.76
CA ARG A 129 -10.49 -3.00 -1.15
C ARG A 129 -10.31 -1.69 -1.91
N ALA A 130 -10.97 -1.52 -3.05
CA ALA A 130 -10.88 -0.30 -3.84
C ALA A 130 -12.25 0.15 -4.37
N THR A 131 -12.41 1.45 -4.56
CA THR A 131 -13.61 2.05 -5.14
C THR A 131 -13.20 3.17 -6.09
N ASN A 132 -13.70 3.11 -7.33
CA ASN A 132 -13.38 4.08 -8.38
C ASN A 132 -11.87 4.21 -8.68
N VAL A 133 -11.11 3.11 -8.61
CA VAL A 133 -9.69 3.08 -8.99
C VAL A 133 -9.55 2.51 -10.40
N PRO A 134 -9.07 3.28 -11.38
CA PRO A 134 -8.76 2.77 -12.71
C PRO A 134 -7.78 1.59 -12.68
N LEU A 135 -8.05 0.57 -13.48
CA LEU A 135 -7.12 -0.55 -13.67
C LEU A 135 -6.00 -0.13 -14.62
N GLY A 136 -4.78 -0.58 -14.35
CA GLY A 136 -3.60 -0.28 -15.19
C GLY A 136 -2.38 0.16 -14.38
N PHE A 137 -1.44 0.80 -15.06
CA PHE A 137 -0.19 1.27 -14.48
C PHE A 137 -0.35 2.66 -13.86
N TYR A 138 0.40 2.84 -12.78
CA TYR A 138 0.54 4.08 -12.05
C TYR A 138 2.02 4.41 -11.88
N GLU A 139 2.38 5.61 -12.26
CA GLU A 139 3.73 6.13 -12.19
C GLU A 139 3.92 6.93 -10.90
N SER A 140 5.06 6.74 -10.23
CA SER A 140 5.41 7.55 -9.06
C SER A 140 5.69 9.00 -9.46
N VAL A 141 5.02 9.96 -8.81
CA VAL A 141 5.26 11.39 -8.99
C VAL A 141 6.18 11.85 -7.86
N ILE A 142 7.42 12.22 -8.22
CA ILE A 142 8.43 12.70 -7.28
C ILE A 142 8.67 14.18 -7.55
N ALA A 143 8.46 15.03 -6.55
CA ALA A 143 8.77 16.46 -6.65
C ALA A 143 9.72 16.89 -5.52
N PRO A 144 10.54 17.94 -5.74
CA PRO A 144 11.30 18.56 -4.67
C PRO A 144 10.35 19.28 -3.70
N GLY A 145 10.53 19.08 -2.39
CA GLY A 145 9.87 19.87 -1.36
C GLY A 145 10.49 21.25 -1.21
N ALA A 146 9.91 22.08 -0.33
CA ALA A 146 10.46 23.40 0.02
C ALA A 146 11.89 23.34 0.59
N ASP A 147 12.30 22.18 1.10
CA ASP A 147 13.65 21.88 1.60
C ASP A 147 14.61 21.36 0.51
N GLY A 148 14.19 21.34 -0.76
CA GLY A 148 14.95 20.82 -1.90
C GLY A 148 15.06 19.29 -1.93
N LYS A 149 14.50 18.58 -0.95
CA LYS A 149 14.54 17.10 -0.92
C LYS A 149 13.45 16.53 -1.81
N LYS A 150 13.79 15.51 -2.61
CA LYS A 150 12.83 14.76 -3.41
C LYS A 150 11.88 13.98 -2.50
N ARG A 151 10.58 14.14 -2.68
CA ARG A 151 9.54 13.42 -1.94
C ARG A 151 8.57 12.78 -2.94
N LEU A 152 8.06 11.60 -2.59
CA LEU A 152 6.95 10.99 -3.32
C LEU A 152 5.69 11.82 -3.04
N CYS A 153 5.16 12.47 -4.05
CA CYS A 153 3.98 13.32 -3.96
C CYS A 153 2.69 12.56 -4.26
N GLY A 154 2.77 11.45 -5.00
CA GLY A 154 1.61 10.63 -5.33
C GLY A 154 1.89 9.68 -6.49
N TRP A 155 0.79 9.23 -7.10
CA TRP A 155 0.80 8.27 -8.19
C TRP A 155 -0.07 8.76 -9.33
N ARG A 156 0.50 8.89 -10.54
CA ARG A 156 -0.21 9.30 -11.75
C ARG A 156 -0.67 8.08 -12.53
N TYR A 157 -1.96 8.00 -12.87
CA TYR A 157 -2.46 6.96 -13.76
C TYR A 157 -1.92 7.14 -15.18
N VAL A 158 -1.35 6.08 -15.76
CA VAL A 158 -0.80 6.08 -17.13
C VAL A 158 -1.49 5.07 -18.05
N GLY A 159 -2.52 4.38 -17.57
CA GLY A 159 -3.26 3.38 -18.36
C GLY A 159 -2.54 2.04 -18.48
N PHE A 160 -2.96 1.22 -19.45
CA PHE A 160 -2.31 -0.07 -19.74
C PHE A 160 -1.11 0.04 -20.69
N HIS A 161 -0.81 1.25 -21.17
CA HIS A 161 0.28 1.49 -22.11
C HIS A 161 1.16 2.65 -21.62
N PRO A 162 2.07 2.40 -20.66
CA PRO A 162 2.85 3.45 -20.00
C PRO A 162 3.83 4.16 -20.96
N PHE A 163 3.98 3.67 -22.20
CA PHE A 163 4.92 4.18 -23.19
C PHE A 163 4.26 4.92 -24.36
N ALA A 164 2.94 5.16 -24.31
CA ALA A 164 2.18 5.74 -25.42
C ALA A 164 2.39 7.25 -25.64
N SER A 165 3.39 7.87 -25.00
CA SER A 165 3.76 9.26 -25.29
C SER A 165 4.49 9.34 -26.65
N CYS A 166 3.85 9.98 -27.61
CA CYS A 166 4.33 10.16 -28.98
C CYS A 166 5.83 10.53 -29.07
N PRO A 167 6.57 9.95 -30.03
CA PRO A 167 8.02 10.17 -30.20
C PRO A 167 8.39 11.56 -30.79
N GLY A 168 7.48 12.54 -30.80
CA GLY A 168 7.67 13.82 -31.53
C GLY A 168 7.78 15.07 -30.67
N ALA A 169 7.27 15.06 -29.44
CA ALA A 169 7.42 16.16 -28.50
C ALA A 169 7.07 15.62 -27.11
N PRO A 170 7.87 15.89 -26.06
CA PRO A 170 7.40 15.64 -24.72
C PRO A 170 6.08 16.41 -24.58
N CYS A 171 4.99 15.71 -24.26
CA CYS A 171 3.77 16.35 -23.83
C CYS A 171 4.01 17.00 -22.45
N GLU A 172 4.88 18.00 -22.38
CA GLU A 172 4.96 18.98 -21.28
C GLU A 172 3.63 19.73 -21.12
N ALA A 173 2.76 19.69 -22.15
CA ALA A 173 1.47 20.35 -22.16
C ALA A 173 0.51 19.91 -21.03
N ALA A 174 0.68 18.73 -20.43
CA ALA A 174 -0.14 18.30 -19.29
C ALA A 174 0.56 18.45 -17.92
N MET A 175 1.88 18.65 -17.88
CA MET A 175 2.59 18.95 -16.62
C MET A 175 2.70 20.46 -16.36
N MET A 176 2.49 21.30 -17.39
CA MET A 176 2.54 22.76 -17.31
C MET A 176 1.17 23.44 -17.49
N SER A 177 0.09 22.67 -17.67
CA SER A 177 -1.23 23.17 -17.28
C SER A 177 -1.13 23.39 -15.78
N GLY A 178 -0.90 24.63 -15.34
CA GLY A 178 -0.80 25.03 -13.94
C GLY A 178 -2.09 24.84 -13.14
N ASP A 179 -2.94 23.92 -13.58
CA ASP A 179 -4.11 23.44 -12.90
C ASP A 179 -3.76 22.15 -12.13
N PRO A 180 -3.39 22.26 -10.84
CA PRO A 180 -3.13 21.11 -9.98
C PRO A 180 -4.34 20.15 -9.89
N ALA A 181 -5.55 20.57 -10.30
CA ALA A 181 -6.74 19.71 -10.33
C ALA A 181 -6.63 18.53 -11.33
N ALA A 182 -5.66 18.56 -12.26
CA ALA A 182 -5.43 17.47 -13.20
C ALA A 182 -4.59 16.31 -12.62
N ILE A 183 -3.93 16.52 -11.47
CA ILE A 183 -3.13 15.47 -10.83
C ILE A 183 -4.03 14.70 -9.88
N TYR A 184 -4.16 13.40 -10.13
CA TYR A 184 -4.87 12.49 -9.25
C TYR A 184 -3.88 11.71 -8.39
N ALA A 185 -4.30 11.27 -7.21
CA ALA A 185 -3.56 10.37 -6.36
C ALA A 185 -4.44 9.21 -5.88
N LEU A 186 -3.76 8.12 -5.53
CA LEU A 186 -4.35 7.01 -4.79
C LEU A 186 -4.29 7.33 -3.30
N ILE A 187 -5.45 7.32 -2.64
CA ILE A 187 -5.58 7.53 -1.19
C ILE A 187 -6.41 6.42 -0.56
N PHE A 188 -6.29 6.23 0.75
CA PHE A 188 -7.16 5.35 1.51
C PHE A 188 -8.21 6.16 2.26
N GLU A 189 -9.49 5.96 1.94
CA GLU A 189 -10.62 6.57 2.64
C GLU A 189 -11.52 5.45 3.16
N ARG A 190 -11.84 5.47 4.47
CA ARG A 190 -12.75 4.48 5.10
C ARG A 190 -12.36 3.02 4.83
N GLY A 191 -11.04 2.73 4.80
CA GLY A 191 -10.51 1.40 4.56
C GLY A 191 -10.59 0.90 3.11
N ALA A 192 -10.95 1.77 2.16
CA ALA A 192 -10.92 1.47 0.73
C ALA A 192 -9.96 2.43 0.00
N MET A 193 -9.20 1.91 -0.95
CA MET A 193 -8.38 2.72 -1.83
C MET A 193 -9.27 3.43 -2.85
N THR A 194 -9.08 4.73 -3.02
CA THR A 194 -9.84 5.56 -3.95
C THR A 194 -8.88 6.40 -4.81
N PHE A 195 -9.32 6.76 -6.01
CA PHE A 195 -8.57 7.61 -6.92
C PHE A 195 -9.23 8.99 -6.96
N ARG A 196 -8.52 10.03 -6.48
CA ARG A 196 -9.06 11.39 -6.34
C ARG A 196 -8.09 12.46 -6.84
N PRO A 197 -8.59 13.60 -7.33
CA PRO A 197 -7.77 14.78 -7.60
C PRO A 197 -7.02 15.24 -6.35
N ILE A 198 -5.77 15.67 -6.50
CA ILE A 198 -4.86 16.01 -5.38
C ILE A 198 -5.32 17.26 -4.63
N ASP A 199 -5.93 18.21 -5.32
CA ASP A 199 -6.53 19.42 -4.77
C ASP A 199 -7.72 19.12 -3.85
N GLN A 200 -8.43 18.02 -4.11
CA GLN A 200 -9.54 17.55 -3.28
C GLN A 200 -9.09 16.78 -2.03
N ILE A 201 -7.81 16.40 -1.94
CA ILE A 201 -7.26 15.68 -0.78
C ILE A 201 -7.08 16.65 0.40
N GLU A 202 -6.67 17.89 0.14
CA GLU A 202 -6.44 18.89 1.19
C GLU A 202 -7.73 19.58 1.66
N ALA A 203 -8.76 19.66 0.80
CA ALA A 203 -10.05 20.25 1.15
C ALA A 203 -10.90 19.37 2.09
N GLY A 204 -10.59 18.06 2.14
CA GLY A 204 -11.04 17.20 3.22
C GLY A 204 -10.21 17.50 4.47
N LYS A 205 -10.67 18.44 5.30
CA LYS A 205 -10.11 18.63 6.65
C LYS A 205 -9.88 17.28 7.29
N ASP A 206 -8.64 17.06 7.71
CA ASP A 206 -8.18 15.96 8.55
C ASP A 206 -9.17 15.65 9.67
N HIS A 207 -10.09 14.72 9.40
CA HIS A 207 -10.76 13.98 10.47
C HIS A 207 -10.01 12.68 10.81
N ASP A 208 -8.97 12.31 10.04
CA ASP A 208 -8.23 11.06 10.23
C ASP A 208 -6.69 11.17 10.21
N ARG A 209 -6.05 12.36 10.07
CA ARG A 209 -4.62 12.50 10.43
C ARG A 209 -4.47 12.85 11.90
N GLU A 210 -4.69 11.87 12.76
CA GLU A 210 -3.75 11.75 13.87
C GLU A 210 -2.47 11.13 13.31
N VAL A 211 -1.36 11.83 13.51
CA VAL A 211 -0.03 11.31 13.23
C VAL A 211 0.18 10.14 14.20
N PHE A 212 -0.13 8.92 13.75
CA PHE A 212 0.17 7.72 14.50
C PHE A 212 1.68 7.63 14.71
N ASP A 213 2.12 7.87 15.95
CA ASP A 213 3.49 7.61 16.36
C ASP A 213 3.78 6.11 16.25
N ARG A 214 4.65 5.77 15.30
CA ARG A 214 5.09 4.40 14.99
C ARG A 214 5.73 3.71 16.20
N GLU A 215 6.23 4.44 17.19
CA GLU A 215 6.76 3.85 18.43
C GLU A 215 5.66 3.33 19.36
N THR A 216 4.46 3.93 19.36
CA THR A 216 3.36 3.54 20.25
C THR A 216 2.75 2.21 19.82
N ILE A 217 2.53 2.00 18.51
CA ILE A 217 1.95 0.76 17.95
C ILE A 217 2.88 -0.44 18.14
N ARG A 218 4.21 -0.26 18.07
CA ARG A 218 5.20 -1.34 18.28
C ARG A 218 5.39 -1.73 19.74
N ARG A 219 4.96 -0.91 20.69
CA ARG A 219 5.11 -1.16 22.14
C ARG A 219 3.94 -1.89 22.76
N LEU A 220 2.86 -2.17 22.01
CA LEU A 220 1.78 -3.01 22.50
C LEU A 220 2.24 -4.48 22.51
N PRO A 221 2.37 -5.12 23.69
CA PRO A 221 2.72 -6.53 23.74
C PRO A 221 1.62 -7.39 23.10
N PRO A 222 1.94 -8.56 22.53
CA PRO A 222 0.92 -9.55 22.20
C PRO A 222 0.10 -9.83 23.48
N LEU A 223 -1.23 -9.79 23.36
CA LEU A 223 -2.14 -9.93 24.50
C LEU A 223 -2.01 -11.34 25.11
N ASP A 224 -1.15 -11.47 26.11
CA ASP A 224 -1.23 -12.53 27.10
C ASP A 224 -2.38 -12.23 28.09
N GLU A 225 -2.55 -13.06 29.13
CA GLU A 225 -3.61 -12.92 30.14
C GLU A 225 -3.72 -11.52 30.79
N THR A 226 -2.72 -10.64 30.63
CA THR A 226 -2.74 -9.25 31.12
C THR A 226 -3.67 -8.30 30.34
N ALA A 227 -4.20 -8.73 29.19
CA ALA A 227 -5.19 -8.02 28.37
C ALA A 227 -6.61 -7.97 28.95
N TRP A 228 -6.91 -8.92 29.85
CA TRP A 228 -8.23 -9.16 30.40
C TRP A 228 -8.91 -7.93 31.05
N PRO A 229 -8.18 -7.04 31.78
CA PRO A 229 -8.78 -5.85 32.38
C PRO A 229 -9.37 -4.87 31.36
N ALA A 230 -8.78 -4.77 30.17
CA ALA A 230 -9.29 -3.93 29.09
C ALA A 230 -10.59 -4.53 28.55
N LEU A 231 -10.58 -5.81 28.15
CA LEU A 231 -11.76 -6.52 27.63
C LEU A 231 -12.94 -6.54 28.61
N GLU A 232 -12.69 -6.68 29.91
CA GLU A 232 -13.74 -6.63 30.93
C GLU A 232 -14.29 -5.20 31.12
N THR A 233 -13.48 -4.18 30.89
CA THR A 233 -13.95 -2.78 30.85
C THR A 233 -14.85 -2.54 29.63
N ILE A 234 -14.48 -3.09 28.46
CA ILE A 234 -15.32 -3.08 27.25
C ILE A 234 -16.67 -3.73 27.53
N ARG A 235 -16.62 -4.95 28.09
CA ARG A 235 -17.80 -5.75 28.42
C ARG A 235 -18.74 -5.02 29.36
N ARG A 236 -18.22 -4.40 30.42
CA ARG A 236 -19.01 -3.62 31.39
C ARG A 236 -19.69 -2.41 30.76
N ARG A 237 -18.97 -1.64 29.92
CA ARG A 237 -19.54 -0.48 29.22
C ARG A 237 -20.61 -0.90 28.20
N ALA A 238 -20.32 -1.92 27.39
CA ALA A 238 -21.28 -2.47 26.44
C ALA A 238 -22.54 -2.99 27.14
N LEU A 239 -22.42 -3.67 28.28
CA LEU A 239 -23.56 -4.11 29.08
C LEU A 239 -24.38 -2.94 29.63
N ALA A 240 -23.72 -1.92 30.20
CA ALA A 240 -24.40 -0.74 30.75
C ALA A 240 -25.17 0.04 29.67
N TYR A 241 -24.65 0.09 28.44
CA TYR A 241 -25.34 0.68 27.30
C TYR A 241 -26.55 -0.17 26.88
N LEU A 242 -26.35 -1.48 26.75
CA LEU A 242 -27.39 -2.42 26.36
C LEU A 242 -28.58 -2.41 27.32
N GLN A 243 -28.32 -2.26 28.62
CA GLN A 243 -29.36 -2.20 29.65
C GLN A 243 -30.25 -0.95 29.54
N GLN A 244 -29.85 0.08 28.79
CA GLN A 244 -30.68 1.26 28.50
C GLN A 244 -31.70 0.98 27.38
N THR A 245 -31.53 -0.08 26.61
CA THR A 245 -32.48 -0.46 25.56
C THR A 245 -33.69 -1.19 26.16
N PRO A 246 -34.90 -1.07 25.56
CA PRO A 246 -36.11 -1.72 26.08
C PRO A 246 -35.98 -3.23 26.30
N TRP A 247 -35.25 -3.92 25.41
CA TRP A 247 -35.06 -5.38 25.47
C TRP A 247 -33.80 -5.78 26.26
N GLY A 248 -32.80 -4.91 26.35
CA GLY A 248 -31.52 -5.21 26.99
C GLY A 248 -31.49 -4.99 28.50
N SER A 249 -32.54 -4.40 29.09
CA SER A 249 -32.70 -4.20 30.54
C SER A 249 -32.54 -5.47 31.39
N THR A 250 -32.77 -6.65 30.80
CA THR A 250 -32.66 -7.96 31.45
C THR A 250 -31.37 -8.72 31.11
N LEU A 251 -30.46 -8.11 30.36
CA LEU A 251 -29.19 -8.75 30.01
C LEU A 251 -28.28 -8.87 31.23
N THR A 252 -27.70 -10.06 31.39
CA THR A 252 -26.67 -10.33 32.39
C THR A 252 -25.27 -10.27 31.76
N PRO A 253 -24.21 -10.03 32.56
CA PRO A 253 -22.84 -10.06 32.04
C PRO A 253 -22.50 -11.36 31.31
N GLU A 254 -23.01 -12.50 31.76
CA GLU A 254 -22.77 -13.83 31.17
C GLU A 254 -23.35 -13.99 29.76
N GLN A 255 -24.34 -13.18 29.41
CA GLN A 255 -24.91 -13.14 28.07
C GLN A 255 -24.05 -12.33 27.09
N LEU A 256 -23.01 -11.65 27.57
CA LEU A 256 -22.08 -10.87 26.76
C LEU A 256 -20.71 -11.53 26.74
N ALA A 257 -20.22 -11.87 25.55
CA ALA A 257 -18.84 -12.29 25.34
C ALA A 257 -18.13 -11.27 24.46
N VAL A 258 -16.93 -10.84 24.86
CA VAL A 258 -16.10 -9.92 24.07
C VAL A 258 -14.82 -10.67 23.70
N GLN A 259 -14.55 -10.77 22.41
CA GLN A 259 -13.38 -11.46 21.90
C GLN A 259 -12.69 -10.65 20.82
N ARG A 260 -11.36 -10.68 20.77
CA ARG A 260 -10.61 -10.09 19.66
C ARG A 260 -10.60 -11.08 18.50
N GLN A 261 -10.96 -10.62 17.30
CA GLN A 261 -10.89 -11.39 16.06
C GLN A 261 -9.85 -10.74 15.13
N GLY A 262 -8.62 -11.23 15.15
CA GLY A 262 -7.51 -10.64 14.38
C GLY A 262 -6.95 -9.37 15.02
N ASP A 263 -6.19 -8.60 14.25
CA ASP A 263 -5.35 -7.53 14.84
C ASP A 263 -6.12 -6.26 15.16
N LEU A 264 -7.28 -6.01 14.55
CA LEU A 264 -8.02 -4.75 14.72
C LEU A 264 -9.52 -4.98 14.81
N THR A 265 -10.01 -6.14 15.28
CA THR A 265 -11.45 -6.33 15.44
C THR A 265 -11.78 -6.87 16.81
N VAL A 266 -12.73 -6.23 17.48
CA VAL A 266 -13.34 -6.70 18.72
C VAL A 266 -14.77 -7.11 18.39
N VAL A 267 -15.09 -8.37 18.64
CA VAL A 267 -16.43 -8.91 18.44
C VAL A 267 -17.14 -8.99 19.78
N VAL A 268 -18.23 -8.26 19.91
CA VAL A 268 -19.14 -8.33 21.03
C VAL A 268 -20.29 -9.26 20.65
N THR A 269 -20.33 -10.41 21.31
CA THR A 269 -21.33 -11.44 21.08
C THR A 269 -22.38 -11.38 22.19
N VAL A 270 -23.65 -11.22 21.81
CA VAL A 270 -24.78 -11.15 22.75
C VAL A 270 -25.64 -12.40 22.59
N ARG A 271 -25.86 -13.12 23.68
CA ARG A 271 -26.72 -14.30 23.74
C ARG A 271 -28.09 -13.92 24.27
N LEU A 272 -29.10 -13.95 23.41
CA LEU A 272 -30.48 -13.57 23.77
C LEU A 272 -31.30 -14.79 24.19
N THR A 273 -32.09 -14.64 25.25
CA THR A 273 -33.15 -15.62 25.59
C THR A 273 -34.31 -15.54 24.59
N ALA A 274 -35.15 -16.57 24.56
CA ALA A 274 -36.34 -16.58 23.71
C ALA A 274 -37.29 -15.40 24.01
N ALA A 275 -37.41 -14.98 25.27
CA ALA A 275 -38.21 -13.82 25.66
C ALA A 275 -37.61 -12.50 25.16
N GLN A 276 -36.30 -12.29 25.36
CA GLN A 276 -35.58 -11.11 24.85
C GLN A 276 -35.65 -11.02 23.32
N ARG A 277 -35.54 -12.15 22.62
CA ARG A 277 -35.66 -12.19 21.15
C ARG A 277 -37.04 -11.75 20.67
N ARG A 278 -38.13 -12.12 21.37
CA ARG A 278 -39.48 -11.65 21.02
C ARG A 278 -39.66 -10.16 21.31
N ALA A 279 -38.94 -9.62 22.31
CA ALA A 279 -38.96 -8.20 22.64
C ALA A 279 -38.16 -7.35 21.65
N VAL A 280 -37.13 -7.92 21.01
CA VAL A 280 -36.49 -7.36 19.82
C VAL A 280 -37.48 -7.48 18.65
N GLN A 281 -38.38 -6.51 18.51
CA GLN A 281 -39.34 -6.46 17.40
C GLN A 281 -38.58 -6.18 16.10
N GLY A 282 -38.24 -7.23 15.34
CA GLY A 282 -37.64 -7.09 14.02
C GLY A 282 -36.67 -8.21 13.64
N ASP A 283 -36.02 -8.04 12.50
CA ASP A 283 -34.92 -8.88 12.04
C ASP A 283 -33.71 -8.75 13.00
N PRO A 284 -33.18 -9.86 13.55
CA PRO A 284 -31.97 -9.86 14.37
C PRO A 284 -30.80 -9.09 13.74
N ALA A 285 -30.68 -9.10 12.40
CA ALA A 285 -29.65 -8.33 11.71
C ALA A 285 -29.85 -6.82 11.84
N THR A 286 -31.10 -6.35 11.82
CA THR A 286 -31.45 -4.94 12.03
C THR A 286 -31.16 -4.52 13.47
N ALA A 287 -31.47 -5.39 14.44
CA ALA A 287 -31.16 -5.13 15.84
C ALA A 287 -29.64 -5.11 16.10
N ALA A 288 -28.88 -6.01 15.49
CA ALA A 288 -27.41 -6.01 15.55
C ALA A 288 -26.82 -4.74 14.94
N ALA A 289 -27.31 -4.31 13.77
CA ALA A 289 -26.87 -3.10 13.10
C ALA A 289 -27.22 -1.82 13.88
N GLN A 290 -28.41 -1.76 14.48
CA GLN A 290 -28.79 -0.67 15.39
C GLN A 290 -27.89 -0.63 16.62
N LEU A 291 -27.57 -1.80 17.18
CA LEU A 291 -26.66 -1.90 18.32
C LEU A 291 -25.26 -1.43 17.96
N GLU A 292 -24.75 -1.89 16.81
CA GLU A 292 -23.44 -1.51 16.29
C GLU A 292 -23.39 0.01 16.08
N ALA A 293 -24.40 0.59 15.44
CA ALA A 293 -24.52 2.04 15.22
C ALA A 293 -24.63 2.87 16.51
N GLN A 294 -25.27 2.32 17.55
CA GLN A 294 -25.47 2.99 18.84
C GLN A 294 -24.27 2.86 19.78
N LEU A 295 -23.59 1.71 19.76
CA LEU A 295 -22.33 1.52 20.50
C LEU A 295 -21.20 2.31 19.82
N LEU A 296 -21.24 2.49 18.50
CA LEU A 296 -20.18 3.09 17.69
C LEU A 296 -19.63 4.47 18.11
N PRO A 297 -20.37 5.40 18.76
CA PRO A 297 -19.79 6.66 19.22
C PRO A 297 -19.10 6.50 20.59
N ASP A 298 -19.85 6.08 21.62
CA ASP A 298 -19.35 6.06 23.00
C ASP A 298 -18.38 4.90 23.27
N VAL A 299 -18.56 3.78 22.56
CA VAL A 299 -17.66 2.63 22.64
C VAL A 299 -16.44 2.85 21.75
N ARG A 300 -16.52 3.61 20.65
CA ARG A 300 -15.33 4.03 19.89
C ARG A 300 -14.44 4.93 20.73
N ASP A 301 -14.99 5.95 21.35
CA ASP A 301 -14.22 6.87 22.20
C ASP A 301 -13.67 6.19 23.47
N ALA A 302 -14.32 5.11 23.91
CA ALA A 302 -13.90 4.30 25.06
C ALA A 302 -12.89 3.19 24.73
N LEU A 303 -12.92 2.66 23.50
CA LEU A 303 -12.16 1.48 23.08
C LEU A 303 -11.04 1.79 22.10
N LEU A 304 -11.10 2.93 21.42
CA LEU A 304 -10.36 3.16 20.16
C LEU A 304 -9.54 4.44 20.22
N ASP A 305 -8.47 4.40 21.02
CA ASP A 305 -7.25 5.17 20.70
C ASP A 305 -6.42 4.47 19.58
N ASP A 306 -6.75 3.21 19.22
CA ASP A 306 -5.89 2.35 18.38
C ASP A 306 -6.55 1.80 17.08
N GLY A 307 -7.67 2.37 16.60
CA GLY A 307 -8.21 2.04 15.27
C GLY A 307 -8.82 0.64 15.07
N CYS A 308 -9.21 -0.06 16.13
CA CYS A 308 -9.97 -1.31 16.05
C CYS A 308 -11.43 -1.10 15.55
N GLN A 309 -12.03 -2.12 14.93
CA GLN A 309 -13.42 -2.19 14.53
C GLN A 309 -14.23 -3.00 15.56
N VAL A 310 -15.43 -2.56 15.90
CA VAL A 310 -16.35 -3.30 16.78
C VAL A 310 -17.42 -3.95 15.94
N ARG A 311 -17.59 -5.28 16.04
CA ARG A 311 -18.68 -6.01 15.40
C ARG A 311 -19.60 -6.63 16.45
N VAL A 312 -20.90 -6.50 16.24
CA VAL A 312 -21.91 -7.11 17.12
C VAL A 312 -22.48 -8.37 16.47
N ALA A 313 -22.44 -9.49 17.20
CA ALA A 313 -23.07 -10.73 16.77
C ALA A 313 -24.14 -11.18 17.78
N LEU A 314 -25.37 -11.42 17.30
CA LEU A 314 -26.42 -12.02 18.09
C LEU A 314 -26.38 -13.54 17.89
N LEU A 315 -26.03 -14.30 18.92
CA LEU A 315 -26.00 -15.76 18.83
C LEU A 315 -27.37 -16.37 19.08
N GLU A 316 -27.67 -17.43 18.33
CA GLU A 316 -28.82 -18.27 18.60
C GLU A 316 -28.58 -19.16 19.82
N PRO A 317 -29.64 -19.42 20.64
CA PRO A 317 -29.52 -20.43 21.68
C PRO A 317 -29.21 -21.77 21.01
N VAL A 318 -28.17 -22.43 21.49
CA VAL A 318 -27.86 -23.79 21.06
C VAL A 318 -29.06 -24.67 21.45
N PRO A 319 -29.74 -25.35 20.51
CA PRO A 319 -30.85 -26.22 20.87
C PRO A 319 -30.36 -27.29 21.84
N PRO A 320 -31.16 -27.66 22.85
CA PRO A 320 -30.76 -28.69 23.81
C PRO A 320 -30.39 -29.96 23.03
N ARG A 321 -29.21 -30.53 23.32
CA ARG A 321 -28.83 -31.83 22.76
C ARG A 321 -29.86 -32.85 23.23
N GLN A 322 -30.64 -33.37 22.30
CA GLN A 322 -31.53 -34.51 22.52
C GLN A 322 -30.72 -35.78 22.75
#